data_AF-A0A931Z5U7-F1
#
_entry.id   AF-A0A931Z5U7-F1
#
_cell.length_a   1.000
_cell.length_b   1.000
_cell.length_c   1.000
_cell.angle_alpha   90.00
_cell.angle_beta   90.00
_cell.angle_gamma   90.00
#
_symmetry.space_group_name_H-M   'P 1'
#
loop_
_entity.id
_entity.type
_entity.pdbx_description
1 polymer ?
#
loop_
_entity_poly.entity_id
_entity_poly.type
_entity_poly.pdbx_seq_one_letter_code
_entity_poly.pdbx_strand_id
1 'polypeptide(L)'
;MSSPVICFGQQPCGFFPRRFLYAKFATARRLQAEIGGEIVFFLHDSDHDCRETQTTLRHRQTGEPVTLNFTFAGKIQRKWSPLFLKRIPADWPAHTARQLPNYVAPRWVESFKQTAAGNVADFCLGMYRNMGLLDGIRVVRSGDPAVRRAARAITDFFVDVPYQGEVVRARMLDGGLKLHEGGDRYVTLPQSDFTKEQVSPTRDSRLRWMQSVIHCTHYIAGAGEQAYLNKADAPEITFVNRDPIDRSDEAYTDLPA
;
A
#
# COMPACT_ATOMS: atom_id res chain seq x y z
N MET A 1 -1.33 -31.58 -5.42
CA MET A 1 -1.07 -30.44 -4.51
C MET A 1 -1.43 -29.17 -5.25
N SER A 2 -2.08 -28.19 -4.62
CA SER A 2 -2.34 -26.90 -5.25
C SER A 2 -1.02 -26.17 -5.54
N SER A 3 -0.97 -25.43 -6.64
CA SER A 3 0.19 -24.60 -6.98
C SER A 3 0.48 -23.59 -5.85
N PRO A 4 1.75 -23.34 -5.48
CA PRO A 4 2.08 -22.34 -4.47
C PRO A 4 1.54 -20.95 -4.82
N VAL A 5 1.03 -20.27 -3.80
CA VAL A 5 0.65 -18.86 -3.84
C VAL A 5 1.57 -18.11 -2.90
N ILE A 6 2.44 -17.27 -3.44
CA ILE A 6 3.45 -16.48 -2.72
C ILE A 6 2.91 -15.05 -2.59
N CYS A 7 2.57 -14.64 -1.38
CA CYS A 7 1.95 -13.35 -1.13
C CYS A 7 2.85 -12.42 -0.32
N PHE A 8 2.70 -11.12 -0.55
CA PHE A 8 3.17 -10.09 0.39
C PHE A 8 2.22 -8.90 0.35
N GLY A 9 2.07 -8.24 1.49
CA GLY A 9 1.23 -7.05 1.64
C GLY A 9 2.05 -5.77 1.70
N GLN A 10 1.55 -4.66 1.15
CA GLN A 10 2.07 -3.32 1.44
C GLN A 10 1.05 -2.25 1.06
N GLN A 11 1.02 -1.13 1.77
CA GLN A 11 0.31 0.08 1.32
C GLN A 11 0.98 0.67 0.07
N PRO A 12 0.33 1.57 -0.67
CA PRO A 12 1.06 2.48 -1.56
C PRO A 12 2.23 3.13 -0.82
N CYS A 13 3.46 2.86 -1.26
CA CYS A 13 4.68 3.00 -0.46
C CYS A 13 5.73 3.85 -1.17
N GLY A 14 5.38 5.10 -1.46
CA GLY A 14 6.13 6.01 -2.32
C GLY A 14 5.79 5.83 -3.80
N PHE A 15 5.83 6.90 -4.59
CA PHE A 15 5.67 6.79 -6.04
C PHE A 15 6.87 6.09 -6.70
N PHE A 16 8.06 6.22 -6.14
CA PHE A 16 9.09 5.18 -6.27
C PHE A 16 8.99 4.30 -5.02
N PRO A 17 8.91 2.97 -5.16
CA PRO A 17 8.68 2.10 -4.02
C PRO A 17 9.86 2.20 -3.05
N ARG A 18 9.57 2.25 -1.75
CA ARG A 18 10.63 2.13 -0.74
C ARG A 18 11.40 0.83 -0.92
N ARG A 19 12.68 0.84 -0.54
CA ARG A 19 13.62 -0.28 -0.67
C ARG A 19 13.09 -1.54 0.00
N PHE A 20 12.46 -1.45 1.16
CA PHE A 20 11.89 -2.65 1.79
C PHE A 20 10.74 -3.29 0.97
N LEU A 21 9.99 -2.50 0.18
CA LEU A 21 8.95 -3.04 -0.70
C LEU A 21 9.61 -3.69 -1.92
N TYR A 22 10.64 -3.08 -2.50
CA TYR A 22 11.45 -3.73 -3.53
C TYR A 22 12.03 -5.08 -3.03
N ALA A 23 12.55 -5.13 -1.80
CA ALA A 23 13.05 -6.37 -1.21
C ALA A 23 11.97 -7.46 -1.13
N LYS A 24 10.70 -7.12 -0.83
CA LYS A 24 9.59 -8.09 -0.89
C LYS A 24 9.38 -8.63 -2.32
N PHE A 25 9.42 -7.77 -3.34
CA PHE A 25 9.35 -8.19 -4.74
C PHE A 25 10.51 -9.14 -5.10
N ALA A 26 11.75 -8.79 -4.74
CA ALA A 26 12.93 -9.59 -5.02
C ALA A 26 12.86 -10.97 -4.34
N THR A 27 12.50 -11.00 -3.05
CA THR A 27 12.30 -12.25 -2.31
C THR A 27 11.20 -13.12 -2.91
N ALA A 28 10.10 -12.51 -3.38
CA ALA A 28 9.01 -13.25 -4.01
C ALA A 28 9.45 -13.92 -5.30
N ARG A 29 10.21 -13.21 -6.13
CA ARG A 29 10.75 -13.76 -7.38
C ARG A 29 11.76 -14.86 -7.13
N ARG A 30 12.66 -14.67 -6.16
CA ARG A 30 13.61 -15.71 -5.75
C ARG A 30 12.87 -16.97 -5.29
N LEU A 31 11.90 -16.82 -4.39
CA LEU A 31 11.11 -17.95 -3.91
C LEU A 31 10.31 -18.62 -5.03
N GLN A 32 9.69 -17.84 -5.93
CA GLN A 32 8.98 -18.38 -7.08
C GLN A 32 9.90 -19.19 -8.01
N ALA A 33 11.16 -18.78 -8.19
CA ALA A 33 12.13 -19.55 -8.96
C ALA A 33 12.51 -20.88 -8.27
N GLU A 34 12.44 -20.94 -6.94
CA GLU A 34 12.74 -22.14 -6.14
C GLU A 34 11.56 -23.13 -6.12
N ILE A 35 10.32 -22.64 -5.95
CA ILE A 35 9.14 -23.50 -5.68
C ILE A 35 8.04 -23.43 -6.75
N GLY A 36 8.20 -22.57 -7.76
CA GLY A 36 7.15 -22.26 -8.73
C GLY A 36 6.00 -21.45 -8.13
N GLY A 37 4.84 -21.50 -8.78
CA GLY A 37 3.61 -20.86 -8.28
C GLY A 37 3.36 -19.43 -8.79
N GLU A 38 2.32 -18.81 -8.25
CA GLU A 38 1.98 -17.41 -8.55
C GLU A 38 2.48 -16.46 -7.45
N ILE A 39 2.88 -15.25 -7.85
CA ILE A 39 3.16 -14.16 -6.92
C ILE A 39 1.94 -13.24 -6.84
N VAL A 40 1.53 -12.93 -5.62
CA VAL A 40 0.41 -12.04 -5.32
C VAL A 40 0.91 -10.85 -4.51
N PHE A 41 0.77 -9.65 -5.06
CA PHE A 41 0.95 -8.42 -4.32
C PHE A 41 -0.40 -7.94 -3.77
N PHE A 42 -0.57 -8.02 -2.45
CA PHE A 42 -1.75 -7.52 -1.78
C PHE A 42 -1.56 -6.04 -1.38
N LEU A 43 -2.09 -5.14 -2.20
CA LEU A 43 -2.01 -3.70 -2.00
C LEU A 43 -3.01 -3.24 -0.92
N HIS A 44 -2.52 -2.72 0.18
CA HIS A 44 -3.32 -2.17 1.30
C HIS A 44 -3.76 -0.72 1.03
N ASP A 45 -4.29 -0.44 -0.15
CA ASP A 45 -4.75 0.89 -0.56
C ASP A 45 -6.02 1.40 0.15
N SER A 46 -6.72 0.55 0.90
CA SER A 46 -7.80 0.95 1.80
C SER A 46 -7.30 1.71 3.02
N ASP A 47 -6.02 1.61 3.37
CA ASP A 47 -5.42 2.42 4.41
C ASP A 47 -5.49 3.92 4.05
N HIS A 48 -5.46 4.81 5.04
CA HIS A 48 -5.56 6.26 4.85
C HIS A 48 -4.29 7.01 5.22
N ASP A 49 -3.24 6.35 5.73
CA ASP A 49 -2.02 7.06 6.14
C ASP A 49 -1.21 7.59 4.94
N CYS A 50 -1.24 8.90 4.73
CA CYS A 50 -0.50 9.57 3.66
C CYS A 50 1.02 9.64 3.92
N ARG A 51 1.50 9.28 5.10
CA ARG A 51 2.95 9.24 5.37
C ARG A 51 3.60 8.05 4.68
N GLU A 52 2.85 6.98 4.45
CA GLU A 52 3.37 5.81 3.75
C GLU A 52 3.71 6.10 2.28
N THR A 53 3.10 7.12 1.69
CA THR A 53 3.36 7.52 0.30
C THR A 53 4.54 8.47 0.16
N GLN A 54 5.25 8.78 1.25
CA GLN A 54 6.48 9.56 1.20
C GLN A 54 7.56 8.80 0.42
N THR A 55 8.17 9.51 -0.53
CA THR A 55 9.26 9.03 -1.39
C THR A 55 10.53 9.77 -1.00
N THR A 56 11.44 9.10 -0.31
CA THR A 56 12.74 9.68 0.06
C THR A 56 13.78 9.33 -1.00
N LEU A 57 14.34 10.34 -1.67
CA LEU A 57 15.35 10.19 -2.72
C LEU A 57 16.65 10.89 -2.31
N ARG A 58 17.79 10.47 -2.86
CA ARG A 58 19.07 11.16 -2.63
C ARG A 58 19.47 12.01 -3.82
N HIS A 59 19.97 13.20 -3.53
CA HIS A 59 20.51 14.08 -4.55
C HIS A 59 21.72 13.42 -5.22
N ARG A 60 21.74 13.37 -6.56
CA ARG A 60 22.73 12.58 -7.32
C ARG A 60 24.16 13.07 -7.16
N GLN A 61 24.37 14.35 -6.84
CA GLN A 61 25.71 14.93 -6.66
C GLN A 61 26.16 14.98 -5.21
N THR A 62 25.25 15.29 -4.28
CA THR A 62 25.61 15.56 -2.87
C THR A 62 25.28 14.40 -1.95
N GLY A 63 24.46 13.44 -2.39
CA GLY A 63 23.99 12.31 -1.58
C GLY A 63 22.94 12.68 -0.53
N GLU A 64 22.63 13.96 -0.33
CA GLU A 64 21.67 14.44 0.67
C GLU A 64 20.24 13.91 0.37
N PRO A 65 19.52 13.40 1.38
CA PRO A 65 18.17 12.90 1.19
C PRO A 65 17.14 14.03 1.15
N VAL A 66 16.17 13.92 0.24
CA VAL A 66 14.95 14.73 0.20
C VAL A 66 13.74 13.83 0.32
N THR A 67 12.73 14.25 1.08
CA THR A 67 11.43 13.55 1.13
C THR A 67 10.41 14.32 0.31
N LEU A 68 9.89 13.67 -0.73
CA LEU A 68 8.78 14.16 -1.55
C LEU A 68 7.50 13.40 -1.19
N ASN A 69 6.35 14.02 -1.37
CA ASN A 69 5.05 13.35 -1.21
C ASN A 69 4.02 13.95 -2.18
N PHE A 70 2.89 13.26 -2.30
CA PHE A 70 1.71 13.80 -2.97
C PHE A 70 1.18 15.03 -2.24
N THR A 71 0.70 16.00 -3.00
CA THR A 71 -0.33 16.92 -2.50
C THR A 71 -1.69 16.27 -2.67
N PHE A 72 -2.67 16.69 -1.86
CA PHE A 72 -3.99 16.09 -1.82
C PHE A 72 -5.03 17.18 -2.08
N ALA A 73 -6.13 16.84 -2.74
CA ALA A 73 -7.18 17.79 -3.09
C ALA A 73 -7.81 18.52 -1.88
N GLY A 74 -7.71 17.98 -0.66
CA GLY A 74 -8.20 18.66 0.54
C GLY A 74 -7.69 18.07 1.86
N LYS A 75 -7.93 18.80 2.95
CA LYS A 75 -7.53 18.40 4.32
C LYS A 75 -8.20 17.11 4.78
N ILE A 76 -9.49 16.95 4.48
CA ILE A 76 -10.26 15.74 4.81
C ILE A 76 -9.66 14.52 4.12
N GLN A 77 -9.43 14.62 2.80
CA GLN A 77 -8.78 13.54 2.07
C GLN A 77 -7.41 13.20 2.59
N ARG A 78 -6.56 14.21 2.83
CA ARG A 78 -5.22 14.01 3.39
C ARG A 78 -5.29 13.22 4.70
N LYS A 79 -6.20 13.58 5.60
CA LYS A 79 -6.31 12.96 6.93
C LYS A 79 -6.96 11.58 6.92
N TRP A 80 -8.09 11.42 6.24
CA TRP A 80 -9.01 10.31 6.55
C TRP A 80 -9.48 9.51 5.35
N SER A 81 -9.37 10.02 4.12
CA SER A 81 -9.78 9.22 2.96
C SER A 81 -8.81 8.06 2.70
N PRO A 82 -9.30 6.88 2.29
CA PRO A 82 -8.47 5.79 1.80
C PRO A 82 -7.53 6.23 0.68
N LEU A 83 -6.34 5.63 0.58
CA LEU A 83 -5.33 5.97 -0.43
C LEU A 83 -5.83 5.76 -1.86
N PHE A 84 -6.74 4.82 -2.11
CA PHE A 84 -7.38 4.65 -3.43
C PHE A 84 -8.39 5.75 -3.80
N LEU A 85 -8.79 6.60 -2.84
CA LEU A 85 -9.68 7.76 -3.08
C LEU A 85 -8.99 9.11 -2.90
N LYS A 86 -7.76 9.14 -2.37
CA LYS A 86 -6.99 10.38 -2.22
C LYS A 86 -6.59 10.92 -3.60
N ARG A 87 -7.26 11.98 -4.03
CA ARG A 87 -7.08 12.64 -5.32
C ARG A 87 -5.81 13.48 -5.35
N ILE A 88 -5.14 13.43 -6.49
CA ILE A 88 -3.93 14.19 -6.81
C ILE A 88 -4.34 15.47 -7.55
N PRO A 89 -3.96 16.68 -7.09
CA PRO A 89 -4.16 17.92 -7.83
C PRO A 89 -3.50 17.89 -9.21
N ALA A 90 -4.15 18.45 -10.24
CA ALA A 90 -3.71 18.35 -11.63
C ALA A 90 -2.34 18.98 -11.92
N ASP A 91 -1.93 19.97 -11.14
CA ASP A 91 -0.66 20.67 -11.24
C ASP A 91 0.50 19.93 -10.54
N TRP A 92 0.20 19.01 -9.63
CA TRP A 92 1.20 18.28 -8.84
C TRP A 92 2.17 17.45 -9.69
N PRO A 93 1.73 16.66 -10.70
CA PRO A 93 2.67 15.85 -11.49
C PRO A 93 3.71 16.71 -12.21
N ALA A 94 3.27 17.79 -12.85
CA ALA A 94 4.17 18.70 -13.58
C ALA A 94 5.15 19.40 -12.62
N HIS A 95 4.69 19.83 -11.44
CA HIS A 95 5.54 20.44 -10.43
C HIS A 95 6.58 19.47 -9.86
N THR A 96 6.18 18.24 -9.58
CA THR A 96 7.07 17.21 -9.01
C THR A 96 8.08 16.74 -10.05
N ALA A 97 7.67 16.51 -11.30
CA ALA A 97 8.54 16.07 -12.38
C ALA A 97 9.73 17.01 -12.63
N ARG A 98 9.56 18.33 -12.44
CA ARG A 98 10.65 19.32 -12.59
C ARG A 98 11.78 19.14 -11.57
N GLN A 99 11.50 18.54 -10.42
CA GLN A 99 12.48 18.34 -9.36
C GLN A 99 13.29 17.04 -9.54
N LEU A 100 12.70 16.04 -10.20
CA LEU A 100 13.25 14.68 -10.29
C LEU A 100 14.62 14.53 -10.96
N PRO A 101 15.05 15.33 -11.96
CA PRO A 101 16.36 15.16 -12.62
C PRO A 101 17.55 15.23 -11.66
N ASN A 102 17.40 15.91 -10.52
CA ASN A 102 18.43 16.02 -9.49
C ASN A 102 18.58 14.75 -8.64
N TYR A 103 17.62 13.82 -8.72
CA TYR A 103 17.48 12.69 -7.81
C TYR A 103 17.48 11.33 -8.50
N VAL A 104 16.96 11.24 -9.74
CA VAL A 104 16.81 9.97 -10.46
C VAL A 104 17.34 10.04 -11.89
N ALA A 105 17.61 8.87 -12.47
CA ALA A 105 18.01 8.78 -13.87
C ALA A 105 16.90 9.28 -14.82
N PRO A 106 17.24 9.79 -16.03
CA PRO A 106 16.26 10.33 -16.97
C PRO A 106 15.09 9.40 -17.29
N ARG A 107 15.34 8.09 -17.45
CA ARG A 107 14.26 7.11 -17.68
C ARG A 107 13.17 7.12 -16.60
N TRP A 108 13.52 7.37 -15.34
CA TRP A 108 12.56 7.42 -14.24
C TRP A 108 11.78 8.72 -14.21
N VAL A 109 12.38 9.81 -14.70
CA VAL A 109 11.65 11.06 -14.96
C VAL A 109 10.59 10.83 -16.04
N GLU A 110 10.95 10.12 -17.12
CA GLU A 110 10.01 9.81 -18.20
C GLU A 110 8.91 8.84 -17.76
N SER A 111 9.25 7.76 -17.02
CA SER A 111 8.25 6.88 -16.41
C SER A 111 7.28 7.63 -15.49
N PHE A 112 7.78 8.61 -14.74
CA PHE A 112 6.94 9.47 -13.89
C PHE A 112 5.99 10.33 -14.73
N LYS A 113 6.49 11.00 -15.77
CA LYS A 113 5.66 11.82 -16.66
C LYS A 113 4.59 11.02 -17.41
N GLN A 114 4.90 9.76 -17.75
CA GLN A 114 3.97 8.85 -18.44
C GLN A 114 2.90 8.27 -17.50
N THR A 115 3.09 8.37 -16.18
CA THR A 115 2.12 7.85 -15.22
C THR A 115 0.94 8.80 -15.09
N ALA A 116 -0.18 8.43 -15.70
CA ALA A 116 -1.45 9.15 -15.60
C ALA A 116 -2.38 8.44 -14.61
N ALA A 117 -2.58 9.04 -13.43
CA ALA A 117 -3.51 8.55 -12.43
C ALA A 117 -4.10 9.71 -11.61
N GLY A 118 -5.40 9.63 -11.32
CA GLY A 118 -6.11 10.67 -10.56
C GLY A 118 -6.03 10.50 -9.04
N ASN A 119 -5.55 9.35 -8.54
CA ASN A 119 -5.38 9.06 -7.12
C ASN A 119 -4.02 8.44 -6.82
N VAL A 120 -3.66 8.47 -5.55
CA VAL A 120 -2.34 8.10 -5.04
C VAL A 120 -2.03 6.61 -5.22
N ALA A 121 -2.99 5.72 -4.92
CA ALA A 121 -2.77 4.28 -5.05
C ALA A 121 -2.50 3.88 -6.50
N ASP A 122 -3.29 4.40 -7.44
CA ASP A 122 -3.13 4.12 -8.87
C ASP A 122 -1.85 4.74 -9.43
N PHE A 123 -1.44 5.92 -8.94
CA PHE A 123 -0.18 6.53 -9.34
C PHE A 123 1.02 5.67 -8.91
N CYS A 124 1.04 5.20 -7.66
CA CYS A 124 2.07 4.28 -7.18
C CYS A 124 2.09 2.99 -8.00
N LEU A 125 0.94 2.36 -8.26
CA LEU A 125 0.87 1.15 -9.09
C LEU A 125 1.35 1.39 -10.52
N GLY A 126 1.00 2.53 -11.12
CA GLY A 126 1.45 2.94 -12.45
C GLY A 126 2.97 3.04 -12.51
N MET A 127 3.58 3.68 -11.52
CA MET A 127 5.04 3.73 -11.39
C MET A 127 5.66 2.34 -11.23
N TYR A 128 5.12 1.50 -10.36
CA TYR A 128 5.66 0.15 -10.13
C TYR A 128 5.59 -0.71 -11.39
N ARG A 129 4.52 -0.54 -12.19
CA ARG A 129 4.38 -1.18 -13.51
C ARG A 129 5.42 -0.65 -14.50
N ASN A 130 5.60 0.66 -14.59
CA ASN A 130 6.59 1.28 -15.49
C ASN A 130 8.04 0.90 -15.12
N MET A 131 8.27 0.49 -13.88
CA MET A 131 9.54 -0.05 -13.38
C MET A 131 9.69 -1.57 -13.59
N GLY A 132 8.71 -2.25 -14.21
CA GLY A 132 8.73 -3.70 -14.43
C GLY A 132 8.53 -4.54 -13.15
N LEU A 133 8.23 -3.91 -12.02
CA LEU A 133 8.14 -4.63 -10.74
C LEU A 133 6.94 -5.58 -10.69
N LEU A 134 5.88 -5.25 -11.42
CA LEU A 134 4.61 -5.98 -11.41
C LEU A 134 4.51 -7.08 -12.51
N ASP A 135 5.58 -7.31 -13.27
CA ASP A 135 5.56 -8.29 -14.36
C ASP A 135 5.37 -9.72 -13.84
N GLY A 136 4.31 -10.40 -14.30
CA GLY A 136 3.94 -11.72 -13.80
C GLY A 136 3.41 -11.75 -12.37
N ILE A 137 3.03 -10.60 -11.80
CA ILE A 137 2.50 -10.49 -10.44
C ILE A 137 1.01 -10.13 -10.48
N ARG A 138 0.19 -10.92 -9.78
CA ARG A 138 -1.22 -10.61 -9.57
C ARG A 138 -1.36 -9.56 -8.47
N VAL A 139 -1.98 -8.42 -8.79
CA VAL A 139 -2.27 -7.38 -7.80
C VAL A 139 -3.68 -7.57 -7.24
N VAL A 140 -3.80 -7.70 -5.92
CA VAL A 140 -5.09 -7.74 -5.20
C VAL A 140 -5.19 -6.50 -4.34
N ARG A 141 -6.30 -5.76 -4.45
CA ARG A 141 -6.46 -4.47 -3.77
C ARG A 141 -7.42 -4.60 -2.60
N SER A 142 -7.01 -4.10 -1.44
CA SER A 142 -7.89 -4.05 -0.26
C SER A 142 -9.07 -3.07 -0.41
N GLY A 143 -8.97 -2.11 -1.33
CA GLY A 143 -10.03 -1.18 -1.72
C GLY A 143 -11.06 -1.75 -2.69
N ASP A 144 -10.80 -2.92 -3.29
CA ASP A 144 -11.69 -3.52 -4.29
C ASP A 144 -12.98 -4.07 -3.62
N PRO A 145 -14.18 -3.58 -4.02
CA PRO A 145 -15.45 -4.07 -3.51
C PRO A 145 -15.62 -5.59 -3.61
N ALA A 146 -15.12 -6.23 -4.67
CA ALA A 146 -15.22 -7.68 -4.86
C ALA A 146 -14.38 -8.45 -3.83
N VAL A 147 -13.15 -7.98 -3.56
CA VAL A 147 -12.28 -8.54 -2.51
C VAL A 147 -12.96 -8.41 -1.16
N ARG A 148 -13.52 -7.23 -0.85
CA ARG A 148 -14.21 -6.98 0.41
C ARG A 148 -15.45 -7.85 0.58
N ARG A 149 -16.24 -8.01 -0.48
CA ARG A 149 -17.41 -8.91 -0.49
C ARG A 149 -17.04 -10.37 -0.29
N ALA A 150 -15.94 -10.84 -0.87
CA ALA A 150 -15.48 -12.22 -0.74
C ALA A 150 -14.86 -12.51 0.64
N ALA A 151 -14.16 -11.53 1.23
CA ALA A 151 -13.45 -11.71 2.49
C ALA A 151 -14.36 -12.12 3.65
N ARG A 152 -13.83 -12.85 4.63
CA ARG A 152 -14.58 -13.21 5.83
C ARG A 152 -14.99 -11.97 6.64
N ALA A 153 -16.07 -12.10 7.40
CA ALA A 153 -16.45 -11.10 8.40
C ALA A 153 -15.36 -10.99 9.50
N ILE A 154 -15.16 -9.76 9.98
CA ILE A 154 -14.20 -9.40 11.02
C ILE A 154 -14.87 -8.42 11.99
N THR A 155 -14.41 -8.39 13.24
CA THR A 155 -15.02 -7.61 14.32
C THR A 155 -14.26 -6.31 14.65
N ASP A 156 -12.98 -6.23 14.30
CA ASP A 156 -12.18 -5.00 14.36
C ASP A 156 -11.93 -4.55 12.92
N PHE A 157 -12.54 -3.44 12.52
CA PHE A 157 -12.53 -3.00 11.13
C PHE A 157 -12.75 -1.49 10.97
N PHE A 158 -12.51 -1.04 9.75
CA PHE A 158 -12.87 0.27 9.27
C PHE A 158 -14.01 0.17 8.25
N VAL A 159 -14.75 1.27 8.09
CA VAL A 159 -15.82 1.46 7.13
C VAL A 159 -15.59 2.74 6.34
N ASP A 160 -15.69 2.65 5.03
CA ASP A 160 -15.67 3.80 4.13
C ASP A 160 -17.05 4.46 4.11
N VAL A 161 -17.16 5.67 4.66
CA VAL A 161 -18.44 6.40 4.84
C VAL A 161 -18.35 7.85 4.35
N PRO A 162 -19.47 8.47 3.93
CA PRO A 162 -19.47 9.87 3.52
C PRO A 162 -19.27 10.81 4.72
N TYR A 163 -18.42 11.82 4.58
CA TYR A 163 -18.21 12.87 5.56
C TYR A 163 -17.71 14.15 4.88
N GLN A 164 -18.45 15.25 5.07
CA GLN A 164 -18.10 16.58 4.54
C GLN A 164 -17.75 16.61 3.04
N GLY A 165 -18.53 15.90 2.22
CA GLY A 165 -18.36 15.84 0.77
C GLY A 165 -17.25 14.90 0.28
N GLU A 166 -16.60 14.17 1.18
CA GLU A 166 -15.59 13.15 0.86
C GLU A 166 -16.00 11.78 1.41
N VAL A 167 -15.33 10.72 0.96
CA VAL A 167 -15.40 9.40 1.61
C VAL A 167 -14.22 9.25 2.56
N VAL A 168 -14.48 8.89 3.80
CA VAL A 168 -13.49 8.73 4.87
C VAL A 168 -13.48 7.31 5.41
N ARG A 169 -12.32 6.86 5.87
CA ARG A 169 -12.11 5.53 6.47
C ARG A 169 -12.29 5.61 7.99
N ALA A 170 -13.51 5.42 8.47
CA ALA A 170 -13.83 5.47 9.90
C ALA A 170 -13.64 4.12 10.58
N ARG A 171 -13.06 4.08 11.78
CA ARG A 171 -12.95 2.85 12.57
C ARG A 171 -14.28 2.58 13.28
N MET A 172 -14.74 1.33 13.28
CA MET A 172 -15.83 0.91 14.16
C MET A 172 -15.26 0.69 15.57
N LEU A 173 -15.67 1.52 16.53
CA LEU A 173 -15.22 1.50 17.93
C LEU A 173 -16.39 1.73 18.86
N ASP A 174 -16.63 0.79 19.79
CA ASP A 174 -17.71 0.86 20.78
C ASP A 174 -19.10 1.05 20.13
N GLY A 175 -19.31 0.44 18.96
CA GLY A 175 -20.52 0.61 18.15
C GLY A 175 -20.62 1.94 17.41
N GLY A 176 -19.61 2.81 17.51
CA GLY A 176 -19.53 4.11 16.83
C GLY A 176 -18.52 4.15 15.68
N LEU A 177 -18.85 4.90 14.62
CA LEU A 177 -17.91 5.23 13.56
C LEU A 177 -17.03 6.41 13.99
N LYS A 178 -15.71 6.21 14.11
CA LYS A 178 -14.78 7.22 14.64
C LYS A 178 -13.62 7.50 13.68
N LEU A 179 -13.28 8.77 13.48
CA LEU A 179 -12.07 9.23 12.79
C LEU A 179 -11.01 9.63 13.80
N HIS A 180 -9.79 9.14 13.65
CA HIS A 180 -8.67 9.47 14.55
C HIS A 180 -8.05 10.83 14.22
N GLU A 181 -7.87 11.69 15.22
CA GLU A 181 -7.21 13.00 15.06
C GLU A 181 -5.74 13.01 15.49
N GLY A 182 -5.24 11.92 16.07
CA GLY A 182 -3.95 11.86 16.77
C GLY A 182 -4.10 11.81 18.29
N GLY A 183 -3.20 11.09 18.96
CA GLY A 183 -3.32 10.83 20.41
C GLY A 183 -4.62 10.09 20.74
N ASP A 184 -5.29 10.47 21.83
CA ASP A 184 -6.57 9.90 22.25
C ASP A 184 -7.79 10.68 21.74
N ARG A 185 -7.64 11.41 20.64
CA ARG A 185 -8.69 12.28 20.09
C ARG A 185 -9.39 11.64 18.89
N TYR A 186 -10.71 11.70 18.91
CA TYR A 186 -11.57 11.12 17.88
C TYR A 186 -12.72 12.08 17.51
N VAL A 187 -13.06 12.10 16.22
CA VAL A 187 -14.33 12.66 15.74
C VAL A 187 -15.31 11.51 15.61
N THR A 188 -16.43 11.57 16.32
CA THR A 188 -17.52 10.60 16.17
C THR A 188 -18.40 11.03 15.02
N LEU A 189 -18.63 10.14 14.07
CA LEU A 189 -19.50 10.35 12.92
C LEU A 189 -20.94 9.95 13.25
N PRO A 190 -21.95 10.52 12.57
CA PRO A 190 -23.29 9.98 12.59
C PRO A 190 -23.29 8.50 12.23
N GLN A 191 -24.19 7.74 12.85
CA GLN A 191 -24.41 6.37 12.43
C GLN A 191 -24.90 6.35 10.98
N SER A 192 -24.43 5.35 10.24
CA SER A 192 -24.87 5.11 8.87
C SER A 192 -24.85 3.62 8.62
N ASP A 193 -25.84 3.14 7.86
CA ASP A 193 -25.80 1.78 7.36
C ASP A 193 -24.64 1.64 6.37
N PHE A 194 -23.99 0.49 6.40
CA PHE A 194 -22.91 0.17 5.49
C PHE A 194 -22.98 -1.29 5.08
N THR A 195 -22.45 -1.57 3.88
CA THR A 195 -22.34 -2.92 3.35
C THR A 195 -20.92 -3.44 3.48
N LYS A 196 -20.75 -4.73 3.18
CA LYS A 196 -19.46 -5.41 3.26
C LYS A 196 -18.41 -4.80 2.32
N GLU A 197 -18.83 -4.24 1.19
CA GLU A 197 -18.00 -3.54 0.21
C GLU A 197 -17.35 -2.27 0.77
N GLN A 198 -17.83 -1.75 1.89
CA GLN A 198 -17.25 -0.58 2.56
C GLN A 198 -16.27 -0.98 3.67
N VAL A 199 -16.20 -2.26 4.03
CA VAL A 199 -15.43 -2.74 5.17
C VAL A 199 -13.99 -3.08 4.77
N SER A 200 -13.02 -2.58 5.54
CA SER A 200 -11.60 -2.92 5.40
C SER A 200 -10.98 -3.27 6.76
N PRO A 201 -9.93 -4.12 6.81
CA PRO A 201 -9.39 -4.60 8.07
C PRO A 201 -8.55 -3.56 8.81
N THR A 202 -8.47 -3.69 10.13
CA THR A 202 -7.39 -3.06 10.90
C THR A 202 -6.08 -3.79 10.68
N ARG A 203 -4.98 -3.31 11.28
CA ARG A 203 -3.69 -4.01 11.26
C ARG A 203 -3.83 -5.43 11.81
N ASP A 204 -4.53 -5.57 12.93
CA ASP A 204 -4.56 -6.82 13.70
C ASP A 204 -5.55 -7.83 13.08
N SER A 205 -6.57 -7.38 12.36
CA SER A 205 -7.50 -8.26 11.64
C SER A 205 -7.08 -8.55 10.19
N ARG A 206 -5.99 -7.95 9.71
CA ARG A 206 -5.61 -7.93 8.29
C ARG A 206 -5.25 -9.29 7.75
N LEU A 207 -4.45 -10.07 8.48
CA LEU A 207 -3.91 -11.34 8.01
C LEU A 207 -5.04 -12.34 7.74
N ARG A 208 -5.89 -12.61 8.74
CA ARG A 208 -7.07 -13.49 8.58
C ARG A 208 -8.05 -13.02 7.50
N TRP A 209 -8.20 -11.69 7.33
CA TRP A 209 -9.09 -11.12 6.32
C TRP A 209 -8.55 -11.34 4.92
N MET A 210 -7.28 -11.00 4.69
CA MET A 210 -6.58 -11.22 3.43
C MET A 210 -6.53 -12.72 3.08
N GLN A 211 -6.18 -13.56 4.06
CA GLN A 211 -6.01 -14.99 3.84
C GLN A 211 -7.31 -15.68 3.44
N SER A 212 -8.46 -15.18 3.91
CA SER A 212 -9.77 -15.69 3.48
C SER A 212 -10.12 -15.44 2.01
N VAL A 213 -9.32 -14.64 1.30
CA VAL A 213 -9.50 -14.34 -0.14
C VAL A 213 -8.32 -14.85 -0.96
N ILE A 214 -7.09 -14.62 -0.51
CA ILE A 214 -5.90 -14.94 -1.28
C ILE A 214 -5.54 -16.42 -1.15
N HIS A 215 -5.81 -17.03 0.01
CA HIS A 215 -5.41 -18.39 0.33
C HIS A 215 -3.92 -18.63 0.04
N CYS A 216 -3.06 -17.71 0.49
CA CYS A 216 -1.64 -17.86 0.21
C CYS A 216 -1.04 -19.03 0.99
N THR A 217 -0.06 -19.66 0.36
CA THR A 217 0.72 -20.75 0.97
C THR A 217 2.00 -20.23 1.61
N HIS A 218 2.54 -19.14 1.08
CA HIS A 218 3.75 -18.49 1.54
C HIS A 218 3.48 -17.00 1.71
N TYR A 219 3.95 -16.41 2.80
CA TYR A 219 3.82 -14.98 3.05
C TYR A 219 5.17 -14.34 3.36
N ILE A 220 5.57 -13.34 2.57
CA ILE A 220 6.83 -12.63 2.78
C ILE A 220 6.61 -11.48 3.74
N ALA A 221 7.12 -11.65 4.96
CA ALA A 221 7.03 -10.67 6.02
C ALA A 221 8.20 -9.68 6.00
N GLY A 222 7.89 -8.38 6.06
CA GLY A 222 8.85 -7.34 6.37
C GLY A 222 9.36 -7.41 7.81
N ALA A 223 10.53 -6.83 8.08
CA ALA A 223 11.15 -6.83 9.41
C ALA A 223 10.21 -6.32 10.52
N GLY A 224 9.49 -5.22 10.29
CA GLY A 224 8.51 -4.70 11.26
C GLY A 224 7.24 -5.55 11.37
N GLU A 225 6.84 -6.24 10.30
CA GLU A 225 5.63 -7.07 10.29
C GLU A 225 5.80 -8.32 11.16
N GLN A 226 7.01 -8.87 11.21
CA GLN A 226 7.33 -10.02 12.05
C GLN A 226 7.02 -9.79 13.54
N ALA A 227 7.11 -8.54 14.01
CA ALA A 227 6.88 -8.20 15.41
C ALA A 227 5.40 -8.20 15.82
N TYR A 228 4.47 -8.05 14.86
CA TYR A 228 3.04 -7.91 15.17
C TYR A 228 2.12 -8.92 14.47
N LEU A 229 2.59 -9.65 13.46
CA LEU A 229 1.78 -10.66 12.78
C LEU A 229 1.41 -11.79 13.74
N ASN A 230 0.11 -11.97 13.99
CA ASN A 230 -0.39 -13.13 14.71
C ASN A 230 -0.43 -14.36 13.80
N LYS A 231 0.57 -15.25 13.90
CA LYS A 231 0.63 -16.45 13.06
C LYS A 231 -0.54 -17.42 13.30
N ALA A 232 -1.22 -17.34 14.45
CA ALA A 232 -2.40 -18.16 14.73
C ALA A 232 -3.61 -17.78 13.87
N ASP A 233 -3.62 -16.61 13.24
CA ASP A 233 -4.69 -16.17 12.34
C ASP A 233 -4.67 -16.90 10.99
N ALA A 234 -3.53 -17.50 10.62
CA ALA A 234 -3.34 -18.23 9.37
C ALA A 234 -2.23 -19.30 9.55
N PRO A 235 -2.50 -20.37 10.35
CA PRO A 235 -1.51 -21.39 10.68
C PRO A 235 -1.02 -22.21 9.47
N GLU A 236 -1.76 -22.17 8.36
CA GLU A 236 -1.42 -22.85 7.11
C GLU A 236 -0.33 -22.14 6.28
N ILE A 237 0.05 -20.91 6.64
CA ILE A 237 1.04 -20.10 5.89
C ILE A 237 2.46 -20.42 6.34
N THR A 238 3.33 -20.68 5.36
CA THR A 238 4.79 -20.61 5.55
C THR A 238 5.25 -19.16 5.49
N PHE A 239 5.71 -18.61 6.62
CA PHE A 239 6.23 -17.25 6.68
C PHE A 239 7.70 -17.21 6.24
N VAL A 240 7.98 -16.34 5.26
CA VAL A 240 9.32 -16.12 4.71
C VAL A 240 9.75 -14.70 5.05
N ASN A 241 10.99 -14.52 5.51
CA ASN A 241 11.50 -13.18 5.75
C ASN A 241 11.91 -12.54 4.43
N ARG A 242 11.53 -11.27 4.21
CA ARG A 242 12.11 -10.50 3.10
C ARG A 242 13.63 -10.44 3.24
N ASP A 243 14.32 -10.37 2.12
CA ASP A 243 15.76 -10.23 2.11
C ASP A 243 16.17 -8.89 2.76
N PRO A 244 17.32 -8.83 3.45
CA PRO A 244 17.87 -7.58 3.97
C PRO A 244 18.11 -6.56 2.86
N ILE A 245 17.91 -5.28 3.16
CA ILE A 245 18.24 -4.19 2.25
C ILE A 245 18.66 -2.97 3.05
N ASP A 246 19.68 -2.26 2.56
CA ASP A 246 20.14 -1.02 3.14
C ASP A 246 19.11 0.11 2.93
N ARG A 247 19.18 1.15 3.77
CA ARG A 247 18.36 2.37 3.60
C ARG A 247 16.87 2.05 3.37
N SER A 248 16.33 1.11 4.14
CA SER A 248 15.04 0.44 3.87
C SER A 248 13.89 1.40 3.54
N ASP A 249 13.88 2.58 4.16
CA ASP A 249 12.81 3.58 4.04
C ASP A 249 13.02 4.58 2.88
N GLU A 250 14.16 4.53 2.19
CA GLU A 250 14.41 5.32 0.98
C GLU A 250 13.81 4.65 -0.25
N ALA A 251 13.55 5.43 -1.30
CA ALA A 251 13.07 4.93 -2.57
C ALA A 251 14.14 4.09 -3.29
N TYR A 252 13.69 3.03 -3.96
CA TYR A 252 14.54 2.20 -4.80
C TYR A 252 14.44 2.65 -6.26
N THR A 253 15.55 3.13 -6.82
CA THR A 253 15.65 3.64 -8.20
C THR A 253 16.82 3.02 -8.98
N ASP A 254 17.40 1.95 -8.43
CA ASP A 254 18.70 1.40 -8.87
C ASP A 254 18.56 0.19 -9.80
N LEU A 255 17.36 -0.08 -10.35
CA LEU A 255 17.15 -1.22 -11.26
C LEU A 255 18.12 -1.16 -12.45
N PRO A 256 18.61 -2.29 -13.00
CA PRO A 256 19.37 -2.29 -14.24
C PRO A 256 18.57 -1.71 -15.41
N ALA A 257 19.26 -1.30 -16.49
CA ALA A 257 18.63 -0.90 -17.75
C ALA A 257 18.20 -2.11 -18.58
#